data_AF-A0A9E0UMD2-F1
#
_entry.id   AF-A0A9E0UMD2-F1
#
_cell.length_a   1.000
_cell.length_b   1.000
_cell.length_c   1.000
_cell.angle_alpha   90.00
_cell.angle_beta   90.00
_cell.angle_gamma   90.00
#
_symmetry.space_group_name_H-M   'P 1'
#
loop_
_entity.id
_entity.type
_entity.pdbx_description
1 polymer ?
#
loop_
_entity_poly.entity_id
_entity_poly.type
_entity_poly.pdbx_seq_one_letter_code
_entity_poly.pdbx_strand_id
1 'polypeptide(L)'
;MRIALLLMAVGLMSVSCEEEKLDTSMRIPGLGGEEYIPNEIDEWLYDNFTAPYNIEVIYRWDASQVQSSWLRPIVPVEEDSVVTFMTAIRDVWFEPYERAVGDVFLKKMTPKQVVLGGSGEYQFGAIKLGQAEGGLKILLLNVNNFDRSTDISDPEQETSPEGANCIRQFLHTIEHEFAHILHQTTMFDKTYESISAGKYNPTGWTDVEYAEAQSLGFITPYAMSGKDEDFVEMISVIMVYGREWYDDMVQKTCFQNGKLVNETAYDAFTRKEAIVVDYLKNVWGIKFYDDAEGEGIVTYVQEAINKQLGK
;
A
#
# COMPACT_ATOMS: atom_id res chain seq x y z
N MET A 1 17.19 -54.97 -57.39
CA MET A 1 16.00 -55.73 -57.84
C MET A 1 15.18 -56.06 -56.60
N ARG A 2 14.05 -55.36 -56.43
CA ARG A 2 12.80 -55.70 -55.69
C ARG A 2 12.95 -56.62 -54.45
N ILE A 3 12.98 -56.05 -53.23
CA ILE A 3 11.88 -55.87 -52.26
C ILE A 3 11.23 -57.20 -51.81
N ALA A 4 11.44 -57.57 -50.54
CA ALA A 4 10.48 -58.35 -49.77
C ALA A 4 10.55 -57.96 -48.27
N LEU A 5 9.40 -57.50 -47.78
CA LEU A 5 9.09 -56.87 -46.50
C LEU A 5 9.49 -57.69 -45.25
N LEU A 6 10.14 -57.03 -44.29
CA LEU A 6 10.28 -57.49 -42.91
C LEU A 6 9.05 -57.01 -42.12
N LEU A 7 8.24 -57.96 -41.65
CA LEU A 7 7.20 -57.75 -40.65
C LEU A 7 7.86 -57.46 -39.30
N MET A 8 7.77 -56.22 -38.82
CA MET A 8 7.97 -55.91 -37.40
C MET A 8 6.80 -55.06 -36.95
N ALA A 9 5.82 -55.73 -36.34
CA ALA A 9 4.70 -55.10 -35.66
C ALA A 9 5.24 -54.37 -34.42
N VAL A 10 5.46 -53.06 -34.54
CA VAL A 10 5.64 -52.18 -33.39
C VAL A 10 4.26 -51.64 -33.04
N GLY A 11 3.66 -52.22 -31.99
CA GLY A 11 2.44 -51.69 -31.40
C GLY A 11 2.73 -50.32 -30.82
N LEU A 12 2.19 -49.28 -31.45
CA LEU A 12 2.05 -47.96 -30.87
C LEU A 12 1.00 -48.07 -29.75
N MET A 13 1.45 -48.30 -28.51
CA MET A 13 0.62 -47.98 -27.36
C MET A 13 0.63 -46.46 -27.20
N SER A 14 -0.36 -45.81 -27.82
CA SER A 14 -0.79 -44.49 -27.40
C SER A 14 -1.31 -44.60 -25.97
N VAL A 15 -0.50 -44.16 -25.01
CA VAL A 15 -1.03 -43.77 -23.70
C VAL A 15 -1.85 -42.52 -23.97
N SER A 16 -3.15 -42.71 -24.20
CA SER A 16 -4.11 -41.63 -24.06
C SER A 16 -3.99 -41.18 -22.62
N CYS A 17 -3.54 -39.95 -22.41
CA CYS A 17 -3.91 -39.24 -21.19
C CYS A 17 -5.43 -39.34 -21.11
N GLU A 18 -5.98 -39.92 -20.05
CA GLU A 18 -7.40 -39.72 -19.77
C GLU A 18 -7.58 -38.22 -19.70
N GLU A 19 -8.39 -37.65 -20.60
CA GLU A 19 -8.93 -36.32 -20.35
C GLU A 19 -9.73 -36.47 -19.07
N GLU A 20 -9.22 -35.94 -17.96
CA GLU A 20 -10.03 -35.67 -16.78
C GLU A 20 -11.20 -34.84 -17.30
N LYS A 21 -12.39 -35.46 -17.33
CA LYS A 21 -13.60 -34.75 -17.69
C LYS A 21 -13.77 -33.66 -16.65
N LEU A 22 -13.59 -32.41 -17.07
CA LEU A 22 -13.93 -31.25 -16.26
C LEU A 22 -15.35 -31.45 -15.74
N ASP A 23 -15.46 -31.55 -14.43
CA ASP A 23 -16.74 -31.62 -13.77
C ASP A 23 -17.46 -30.29 -14.00
N THR A 24 -18.40 -30.29 -14.93
CA THR A 24 -19.21 -29.12 -15.26
C THR A 24 -20.21 -28.77 -14.15
N SER A 25 -20.30 -29.59 -13.09
CA SER A 25 -21.02 -29.25 -11.86
C SER A 25 -20.14 -28.52 -10.84
N MET A 26 -18.82 -28.44 -11.08
CA MET A 26 -17.89 -27.66 -10.28
C MET A 26 -18.21 -26.17 -10.47
N ARG A 27 -18.89 -25.60 -9.48
CA ARG A 27 -19.25 -24.18 -9.45
C ARG A 27 -17.98 -23.36 -9.45
N ILE A 28 -17.83 -22.49 -10.45
CA ILE A 28 -16.74 -21.52 -10.53
C ILE A 28 -17.17 -20.31 -9.69
N PRO A 29 -16.53 -20.03 -8.53
CA PRO A 29 -16.86 -18.85 -7.73
C PRO A 29 -16.56 -17.56 -8.52
N GLY A 30 -17.39 -16.53 -8.37
CA GLY A 30 -17.11 -15.20 -8.92
C GLY A 30 -17.64 -14.91 -10.34
N LEU A 31 -18.64 -15.66 -10.83
CA LEU A 31 -19.34 -15.36 -12.10
C LEU A 31 -20.61 -14.49 -11.92
N GLY A 32 -20.88 -14.02 -10.70
CA GLY A 32 -22.04 -13.19 -10.36
C GLY A 32 -23.35 -13.99 -10.19
N GLY A 33 -24.37 -13.36 -9.60
CA GLY A 33 -25.70 -13.96 -9.39
C GLY A 33 -25.85 -14.84 -8.14
N GLU A 34 -24.88 -14.79 -7.23
CA GLU A 34 -24.91 -15.51 -5.96
C GLU A 34 -25.59 -14.63 -4.88
N GLU A 35 -26.64 -15.15 -4.24
CA GLU A 35 -27.21 -14.52 -3.05
C GLU A 35 -26.38 -14.96 -1.84
N TYR A 36 -25.51 -14.08 -1.36
CA TYR A 36 -24.70 -14.35 -0.18
C TYR A 36 -25.56 -14.20 1.07
N ILE A 37 -25.58 -15.25 1.90
CA ILE A 37 -26.17 -15.18 3.23
C ILE A 37 -25.16 -14.46 4.13
N PRO A 38 -25.54 -13.33 4.76
CA PRO A 38 -24.65 -12.63 5.68
C PRO A 38 -24.09 -13.56 6.76
N ASN A 39 -22.79 -13.44 7.05
CA ASN A 39 -22.09 -14.19 8.08
C ASN A 39 -21.46 -13.24 9.12
N GLU A 40 -20.77 -13.82 10.10
CA GLU A 40 -20.14 -13.06 11.20
C GLU A 40 -19.07 -12.06 10.70
N ILE A 41 -18.43 -12.32 9.56
CA ILE A 41 -17.46 -11.40 8.94
C ILE A 41 -18.20 -10.17 8.41
N ASP A 42 -19.33 -10.35 7.71
CA ASP A 42 -20.13 -9.23 7.21
C ASP A 42 -20.65 -8.34 8.34
N GLU A 43 -21.16 -8.95 9.41
CA GLU A 43 -21.64 -8.23 10.59
C GLU A 43 -20.50 -7.42 11.23
N TRP A 44 -19.33 -8.05 11.39
CA TRP A 44 -18.17 -7.38 11.95
C TRP A 44 -17.67 -6.22 11.07
N LEU A 45 -17.61 -6.41 9.74
CA LEU A 45 -17.22 -5.36 8.79
C LEU A 45 -18.24 -4.23 8.76
N TYR A 46 -19.53 -4.54 8.86
CA TYR A 46 -20.59 -3.53 8.94
C TYR A 46 -20.42 -2.66 10.18
N ASP A 47 -20.26 -3.28 11.35
CA ASP A 47 -20.16 -2.57 12.63
C ASP A 47 -18.88 -1.73 12.75
N ASN A 48 -17.77 -2.18 12.14
CA ASN A 48 -16.47 -1.53 12.28
C ASN A 48 -16.10 -0.59 11.12
N PHE A 49 -16.74 -0.71 9.94
CA PHE A 49 -16.40 0.11 8.77
C PHE A 49 -17.62 0.77 8.11
N THR A 50 -18.68 0.02 7.86
CA THR A 50 -19.84 0.55 7.13
C THR A 50 -20.64 1.53 7.98
N ALA A 51 -21.09 1.12 9.16
CA ALA A 51 -21.84 1.97 10.08
C ALA A 51 -21.05 3.22 10.53
N PRO A 52 -19.77 3.12 10.95
CA PRO A 52 -19.03 4.29 11.40
C PRO A 52 -18.49 5.16 10.26
N TYR A 53 -18.07 4.62 9.11
CA TYR A 53 -17.35 5.41 8.08
C TYR A 53 -17.98 5.43 6.70
N ASN A 54 -19.08 4.70 6.50
CA ASN A 54 -19.72 4.50 5.19
C ASN A 54 -18.73 3.88 4.18
N ILE A 55 -18.00 2.86 4.63
CA ILE A 55 -17.05 2.09 3.83
C ILE A 55 -17.58 0.68 3.65
N GLU A 56 -17.60 0.22 2.40
CA GLU A 56 -17.87 -1.15 2.03
C GLU A 56 -16.53 -1.89 1.89
N VAL A 57 -16.34 -2.95 2.68
CA VAL A 57 -15.17 -3.82 2.57
C VAL A 57 -15.56 -5.04 1.72
N ILE A 58 -14.98 -5.12 0.53
CA ILE A 58 -15.24 -6.18 -0.44
C ILE A 58 -14.13 -7.22 -0.30
N TYR A 59 -14.45 -8.31 0.39
CA TYR A 59 -13.52 -9.44 0.58
C TYR A 59 -13.94 -10.68 -0.22
N ARG A 60 -15.23 -10.83 -0.55
CA ARG A 60 -15.71 -11.93 -1.38
C ARG A 60 -15.17 -11.78 -2.80
N TRP A 61 -14.73 -12.91 -3.36
CA TRP A 61 -14.13 -12.92 -4.68
C TRP A 61 -15.11 -12.47 -5.76
N ASP A 62 -14.79 -11.34 -6.39
CA ASP A 62 -15.43 -10.85 -7.60
C ASP A 62 -14.34 -10.38 -8.56
N ALA A 63 -14.14 -11.16 -9.63
CA ALA A 63 -13.13 -10.88 -10.65
C ALA A 63 -13.35 -9.54 -11.38
N SER A 64 -14.53 -8.93 -11.29
CA SER A 64 -14.79 -7.60 -11.86
C SER A 64 -14.26 -6.46 -10.98
N GLN A 65 -14.06 -6.69 -9.68
CA GLN A 65 -13.55 -5.69 -8.73
C GLN A 65 -12.04 -5.53 -8.81
N VAL A 66 -11.38 -6.56 -9.33
CA VAL A 66 -9.93 -6.65 -9.44
C VAL A 66 -9.59 -6.70 -10.91
N GLN A 67 -8.96 -5.64 -11.46
CA GLN A 67 -8.50 -5.65 -12.86
C GLN A 67 -7.31 -6.62 -13.02
N SER A 68 -7.54 -7.92 -12.87
CA SER A 68 -6.50 -8.93 -13.02
C SER A 68 -6.28 -9.19 -14.51
N SER A 69 -5.06 -8.95 -15.00
CA SER A 69 -4.67 -9.47 -16.31
C SER A 69 -4.47 -10.99 -16.20
N TRP A 70 -4.77 -11.75 -17.28
CA TRP A 70 -4.51 -13.20 -17.33
C TRP A 70 -3.05 -13.60 -16.99
N LEU A 71 -2.11 -12.67 -17.12
CA LEU A 71 -0.68 -12.86 -16.81
C LEU A 71 -0.34 -12.62 -15.32
N ARG A 72 -1.27 -12.07 -14.53
CA ARG A 72 -1.09 -11.70 -13.12
C ARG A 72 -2.38 -12.00 -12.33
N PRO A 73 -2.66 -13.29 -12.05
CA PRO A 73 -3.86 -13.67 -11.32
C PRO A 73 -3.75 -13.22 -9.87
N ILE A 74 -4.76 -12.50 -9.39
CA ILE A 74 -4.94 -12.25 -7.96
C ILE A 74 -5.78 -13.41 -7.42
N VAL A 75 -5.43 -13.94 -6.25
CA VAL A 75 -6.21 -15.00 -5.60
C VAL A 75 -7.21 -14.42 -4.59
N PRO A 76 -8.30 -15.14 -4.28
CA PRO A 76 -9.21 -14.77 -3.20
C PRO A 76 -8.48 -14.62 -1.85
N VAL A 77 -8.98 -13.70 -1.02
CA VAL A 77 -8.55 -13.61 0.38
C VAL A 77 -9.10 -14.78 1.18
N GLU A 78 -8.30 -15.30 2.11
CA GLU A 78 -8.75 -16.29 3.10
C GLU A 78 -9.68 -15.63 4.12
N GLU A 79 -10.88 -16.18 4.32
CA GLU A 79 -11.90 -15.58 5.19
C GLU A 79 -11.39 -15.35 6.63
N ASP A 80 -10.63 -16.31 7.17
CA ASP A 80 -10.04 -16.24 8.52
C ASP A 80 -9.03 -15.09 8.68
N SER A 81 -8.46 -14.61 7.57
CA SER A 81 -7.49 -13.51 7.53
C SER A 81 -8.18 -12.14 7.48
N VAL A 82 -9.43 -12.05 7.01
CA VAL A 82 -10.14 -10.78 6.78
C VAL A 82 -10.31 -9.98 8.06
N VAL A 83 -10.90 -10.57 9.10
CA VAL A 83 -11.15 -9.87 10.37
C VAL A 83 -9.84 -9.46 11.04
N THR A 84 -8.85 -10.36 11.03
CA THR A 84 -7.52 -10.09 11.60
C THR A 84 -6.83 -8.92 10.91
N PHE A 85 -6.78 -8.93 9.57
CA PHE A 85 -6.18 -7.88 8.77
C PHE A 85 -6.92 -6.55 8.94
N MET A 86 -8.24 -6.55 8.78
CA MET A 86 -9.03 -5.33 8.87
C MET A 86 -9.03 -4.76 10.29
N THR A 87 -8.94 -5.59 11.33
CA THR A 87 -8.71 -5.10 12.71
C THR A 87 -7.40 -4.32 12.79
N ALA A 88 -6.32 -4.85 12.23
CA ALA A 88 -5.04 -4.14 12.22
C ALA A 88 -5.14 -2.81 11.45
N ILE A 89 -5.77 -2.79 10.28
CA ILE A 89 -5.98 -1.57 9.49
C ILE A 89 -6.82 -0.54 10.24
N ARG A 90 -7.91 -0.94 10.88
CA ARG A 90 -8.70 -0.04 11.74
C ARG A 90 -7.82 0.62 12.80
N ASP A 91 -7.04 -0.20 13.50
CA ASP A 91 -6.25 0.24 14.64
C ASP A 91 -5.10 1.19 14.23
N VAL A 92 -4.43 0.96 13.09
CA VAL A 92 -3.28 1.79 12.69
C VAL A 92 -3.60 2.92 11.72
N TRP A 93 -4.77 2.89 11.08
CA TRP A 93 -5.20 3.95 10.18
C TRP A 93 -6.38 4.74 10.76
N PHE A 94 -7.51 4.10 11.04
CA PHE A 94 -8.71 4.84 11.44
C PHE A 94 -8.61 5.46 12.84
N GLU A 95 -8.20 4.69 13.85
CA GLU A 95 -8.11 5.18 15.24
C GLU A 95 -7.20 6.42 15.38
N PRO A 96 -6.00 6.49 14.77
CA PRO A 96 -5.17 7.69 14.79
C PRO A 96 -5.82 8.93 14.19
N TYR A 97 -6.50 8.80 13.04
CA TYR A 97 -7.19 9.93 12.42
C TYR A 97 -8.43 10.36 13.22
N GLU A 98 -9.17 9.44 13.82
CA GLU A 98 -10.26 9.79 14.74
C GLU A 98 -9.77 10.60 15.93
N ARG A 99 -8.64 10.21 16.54
CA ARG A 99 -8.01 10.96 17.63
C ARG A 99 -7.54 12.34 17.17
N ALA A 100 -6.99 12.44 15.97
CA ALA A 100 -6.40 13.69 15.45
C ALA A 100 -7.46 14.72 15.02
N VAL A 101 -8.51 14.30 14.31
CA VAL A 101 -9.46 15.20 13.63
C VAL A 101 -10.92 14.80 13.72
N GLY A 102 -11.23 13.68 14.38
CA GLY A 102 -12.59 13.18 14.57
C GLY A 102 -13.15 12.39 13.38
N ASP A 103 -14.28 11.72 13.62
CA ASP A 103 -14.93 10.79 12.70
C ASP A 103 -15.55 11.47 11.46
N VAL A 104 -15.98 12.74 11.59
CA VAL A 104 -16.57 13.51 10.48
C VAL A 104 -15.58 13.65 9.32
N PHE A 105 -14.29 13.84 9.63
CA PHE A 105 -13.25 13.92 8.61
C PHE A 105 -13.13 12.58 7.86
N LEU A 106 -13.02 11.47 8.60
CA LEU A 106 -12.90 10.13 8.00
C LEU A 106 -14.11 9.81 7.13
N LYS A 107 -15.34 9.97 7.63
CA LYS A 107 -16.58 9.76 6.85
C LYS A 107 -16.58 10.52 5.51
N LYS A 108 -15.97 11.69 5.47
CA LYS A 108 -15.91 12.53 4.26
C LYS A 108 -14.79 12.12 3.31
N MET A 109 -13.59 11.89 3.85
CA MET A 109 -12.37 11.78 3.06
C MET A 109 -11.97 10.35 2.73
N THR A 110 -12.40 9.35 3.50
CA THR A 110 -12.04 7.96 3.21
C THR A 110 -12.74 7.46 1.95
N PRO A 111 -12.07 6.56 1.19
CA PRO A 111 -12.69 5.86 0.08
C PRO A 111 -13.94 5.11 0.54
N LYS A 112 -14.91 4.96 -0.36
CA LYS A 112 -16.17 4.25 -0.06
C LYS A 112 -16.05 2.74 -0.21
N GLN A 113 -14.99 2.27 -0.85
CA GLN A 113 -14.73 0.84 -1.01
C GLN A 113 -13.29 0.49 -0.64
N VAL A 114 -13.12 -0.59 0.10
CA VAL A 114 -11.83 -1.27 0.31
C VAL A 114 -11.96 -2.67 -0.25
N VAL A 115 -11.18 -3.00 -1.27
CA VAL A 115 -11.21 -4.31 -1.92
C VAL A 115 -10.01 -5.12 -1.47
N LEU A 116 -10.21 -6.35 -1.01
CA LEU A 116 -9.15 -7.23 -0.54
C LEU A 116 -8.79 -8.28 -1.59
N GLY A 117 -7.51 -8.37 -1.93
CA GLY A 117 -6.94 -9.45 -2.74
C GLY A 117 -5.96 -10.28 -1.93
N GLY A 118 -6.05 -11.61 -2.06
CA GLY A 118 -5.24 -12.55 -1.27
C GLY A 118 -3.76 -12.55 -1.66
N SER A 119 -3.42 -12.27 -2.92
CA SER A 119 -2.04 -12.23 -3.43
C SER A 119 -1.65 -10.85 -3.96
N GLY A 120 -0.36 -10.54 -3.94
CA GLY A 120 0.22 -9.34 -4.55
C GLY A 120 0.12 -9.32 -6.08
N GLU A 121 0.16 -8.14 -6.69
CA GLU A 121 0.40 -7.95 -8.13
C GLU A 121 1.82 -7.43 -8.35
N TYR A 122 2.53 -7.95 -9.36
CA TYR A 122 3.88 -7.50 -9.70
C TYR A 122 3.85 -6.53 -10.88
N GLN A 123 4.44 -5.35 -10.71
CA GLN A 123 4.57 -4.37 -11.78
C GLN A 123 6.00 -3.81 -11.82
N PHE A 124 6.69 -3.99 -12.95
CA PHE A 124 8.07 -3.49 -13.17
C PHE A 124 9.09 -3.89 -12.08
N GLY A 125 8.91 -5.06 -11.44
CA GLY A 125 9.80 -5.53 -10.37
C GLY A 125 9.42 -5.04 -8.97
N ALA A 126 8.44 -4.14 -8.84
CA ALA A 126 7.87 -3.70 -7.58
C ALA A 126 6.53 -4.41 -7.29
N ILE A 127 6.24 -4.66 -6.02
CA ILE A 127 4.95 -5.22 -5.59
C ILE A 127 3.95 -4.07 -5.52
N LYS A 128 2.87 -4.18 -6.28
CA LYS A 128 1.72 -3.30 -6.15
C LYS A 128 0.87 -3.83 -5.00
N LEU A 129 0.88 -3.09 -3.89
CA LEU A 129 0.11 -3.44 -2.69
C LEU A 129 -1.25 -2.73 -2.65
N GLY A 130 -1.45 -1.71 -3.50
CA GLY A 130 -2.73 -1.07 -3.68
C GLY A 130 -2.85 -0.13 -4.88
N GLN A 131 -4.04 0.42 -5.06
CA GLN A 131 -4.36 1.46 -6.06
C GLN A 131 -5.62 2.21 -5.61
N ALA A 132 -5.60 3.54 -5.64
CA ALA A 132 -6.82 4.34 -5.57
C ALA A 132 -7.44 4.56 -6.96
N GLU A 133 -8.66 4.07 -7.19
CA GLU A 133 -9.43 4.41 -8.39
C GLU A 133 -10.27 5.67 -8.11
N GLY A 134 -9.71 6.85 -8.44
CA GLY A 134 -10.42 8.14 -8.37
C GLY A 134 -10.87 8.53 -6.96
N GLY A 135 -10.17 8.04 -5.92
CA GLY A 135 -10.47 8.28 -4.51
C GLY A 135 -11.72 7.60 -3.96
N LEU A 136 -12.43 6.80 -4.78
CA LEU A 136 -13.62 6.07 -4.35
C LEU A 136 -13.28 4.72 -3.73
N LYS A 137 -12.18 4.10 -4.18
CA LYS A 137 -11.85 2.71 -3.88
C LYS A 137 -10.35 2.57 -3.64
N ILE A 138 -9.95 1.84 -2.59
CA ILE A 138 -8.59 1.34 -2.38
C ILE A 138 -8.59 -0.18 -2.57
N LEU A 139 -7.69 -0.68 -3.39
CA LEU A 139 -7.37 -2.11 -3.47
C LEU A 139 -6.23 -2.42 -2.49
N LEU A 140 -6.34 -3.45 -1.66
CA LEU A 140 -5.28 -3.95 -0.78
C LEU A 140 -4.95 -5.39 -1.18
N LEU A 141 -3.71 -5.62 -1.60
CA LEU A 141 -3.26 -6.90 -2.13
C LEU A 141 -2.31 -7.63 -1.17
N ASN A 142 -2.15 -8.94 -1.36
CA ASN A 142 -1.29 -9.81 -0.53
C ASN A 142 -1.80 -10.05 0.90
N VAL A 143 -3.11 -9.95 1.13
CA VAL A 143 -3.71 -10.06 2.48
C VAL A 143 -3.47 -11.42 3.13
N ASN A 144 -3.37 -12.51 2.34
CA ASN A 144 -3.16 -13.87 2.89
C ASN A 144 -1.77 -14.05 3.50
N ASN A 145 -0.81 -13.19 3.13
CA ASN A 145 0.54 -13.20 3.64
C ASN A 145 0.77 -12.11 4.70
N PHE A 146 -0.30 -11.55 5.28
CA PHE A 146 -0.18 -10.57 6.35
C PHE A 146 0.32 -11.22 7.64
N ASP A 147 1.47 -10.76 8.13
CA ASP A 147 2.02 -11.16 9.42
C ASP A 147 2.41 -9.92 10.23
N ARG A 148 1.72 -9.71 11.35
CA ARG A 148 1.99 -8.61 12.27
C ARG A 148 3.33 -8.74 13.02
N SER A 149 4.01 -9.89 12.95
CA SER A 149 5.22 -10.15 13.74
C SER A 149 6.53 -9.84 13.01
N THR A 150 6.47 -9.67 11.68
CA THR A 150 7.59 -9.14 10.92
C THR A 150 7.61 -7.63 11.14
N ASP A 151 8.72 -7.07 11.62
CA ASP A 151 8.88 -5.62 11.70
C ASP A 151 9.90 -5.17 10.67
N ILE A 152 9.52 -4.19 9.87
CA ILE A 152 10.38 -3.55 8.90
C ILE A 152 10.51 -2.10 9.33
N SER A 153 11.56 -1.83 10.11
CA SER A 153 11.87 -0.48 10.59
C SER A 153 12.62 0.37 9.54
N ASP A 154 12.94 -0.21 8.39
CA ASP A 154 13.76 0.38 7.34
C ASP A 154 13.02 0.31 6.00
N PRO A 155 12.65 1.45 5.38
CA PRO A 155 11.99 1.46 4.07
C PRO A 155 12.80 0.79 2.96
N GLU A 156 14.12 0.69 3.10
CA GLU A 156 14.98 -0.02 2.14
C GLU A 156 14.74 -1.54 2.17
N GLN A 157 14.19 -2.07 3.26
CA GLN A 157 13.99 -3.50 3.48
C GLN A 157 12.58 -3.95 3.11
N GLU A 158 12.11 -3.58 1.92
CA GLU A 158 10.96 -4.24 1.32
C GLU A 158 11.24 -5.74 1.18
N THR A 159 10.58 -6.54 2.00
CA THR A 159 10.77 -7.99 2.02
C THR A 159 10.24 -8.63 0.73
N SER A 160 10.99 -9.63 0.26
CA SER A 160 10.79 -10.50 -0.90
C SER A 160 9.33 -10.71 -1.41
N PRO A 161 9.17 -10.90 -2.74
CA PRO A 161 7.98 -11.47 -3.41
C PRO A 161 7.28 -12.67 -2.72
N GLU A 162 8.02 -13.45 -1.94
CA GLU A 162 7.56 -14.71 -1.35
C GLU A 162 7.40 -14.64 0.19
N GLY A 163 7.57 -13.45 0.78
CA GLY A 163 7.58 -13.22 2.23
C GLY A 163 6.27 -12.69 2.81
N ALA A 164 6.11 -12.84 4.13
CA ALA A 164 5.01 -12.25 4.88
C ALA A 164 5.21 -10.73 5.07
N ASN A 165 4.19 -9.94 4.75
CA ASN A 165 4.23 -8.48 4.82
C ASN A 165 3.81 -7.98 6.22
N CYS A 166 4.50 -6.95 6.70
CA CYS A 166 4.18 -6.32 7.98
C CYS A 166 3.16 -5.19 7.86
N ILE A 167 2.64 -4.75 9.01
CA ILE A 167 1.68 -3.65 9.13
C ILE A 167 2.17 -2.33 8.52
N ARG A 168 3.48 -2.05 8.54
CA ARG A 168 4.05 -0.81 7.99
C ARG A 168 3.92 -0.73 6.48
N GLN A 169 4.10 -1.83 5.75
CA GLN A 169 3.99 -1.83 4.28
C GLN A 169 2.57 -1.55 3.81
N PHE A 170 1.59 -2.21 4.44
CA PHE A 170 0.17 -1.96 4.15
C PHE A 170 -0.21 -0.54 4.52
N LEU A 171 0.23 -0.06 5.69
CA LEU A 171 -0.06 1.29 6.11
C LEU A 171 0.59 2.34 5.21
N HIS A 172 1.83 2.12 4.75
CA HIS A 172 2.50 3.03 3.81
C HIS A 172 1.69 3.17 2.51
N THR A 173 1.22 2.05 1.96
CA THR A 173 0.34 2.05 0.78
C THR A 173 -0.96 2.81 1.05
N ILE A 174 -1.60 2.56 2.19
CA ILE A 174 -2.86 3.20 2.57
C ILE A 174 -2.68 4.71 2.75
N GLU A 175 -1.66 5.13 3.50
CA GLU A 175 -1.36 6.55 3.76
C GLU A 175 -0.97 7.28 2.47
N HIS A 176 -0.21 6.62 1.59
CA HIS A 176 0.17 7.14 0.28
C HIS A 176 -1.07 7.44 -0.58
N GLU A 177 -1.95 6.45 -0.75
CA GLU A 177 -3.19 6.59 -1.51
C GLU A 177 -4.17 7.56 -0.84
N PHE A 178 -4.23 7.56 0.49
CA PHE A 178 -5.07 8.51 1.22
C PHE A 178 -4.58 9.94 1.06
N ALA A 179 -3.27 10.17 1.13
CA ALA A 179 -2.67 11.47 0.85
C ALA A 179 -2.95 11.94 -0.58
N HIS A 180 -3.00 11.03 -1.56
CA HIS A 180 -3.50 11.33 -2.91
C HIS A 180 -4.93 11.86 -2.89
N ILE A 181 -5.84 11.20 -2.16
CA ILE A 181 -7.24 11.66 -2.05
C ILE A 181 -7.30 13.06 -1.45
N LEU A 182 -6.50 13.34 -0.42
CA LEU A 182 -6.45 14.67 0.20
C LEU A 182 -6.04 15.71 -0.84
N HIS A 183 -4.89 15.58 -1.49
CA HIS A 183 -4.43 16.64 -2.41
C HIS A 183 -5.24 16.76 -3.70
N GLN A 184 -5.81 15.67 -4.20
CA GLN A 184 -6.73 15.71 -5.32
C GLN A 184 -8.03 16.44 -4.96
N THR A 185 -8.46 16.38 -3.69
CA THR A 185 -9.63 17.14 -3.21
C THR A 185 -9.30 18.61 -3.00
N THR A 186 -8.14 18.94 -2.45
CA THR A 186 -7.66 20.32 -2.32
C THR A 186 -6.15 20.36 -2.48
N MET A 187 -5.70 20.99 -3.57
CA MET A 187 -4.28 21.01 -3.95
C MET A 187 -3.38 21.65 -2.87
N PHE A 188 -2.21 21.04 -2.65
CA PHE A 188 -1.12 21.62 -1.88
C PHE A 188 -0.46 22.81 -2.61
N ASP A 189 0.47 23.49 -1.94
CA ASP A 189 1.17 24.64 -2.51
C ASP A 189 1.98 24.24 -3.76
N LYS A 190 1.69 24.88 -4.90
CA LYS A 190 2.41 24.69 -6.15
C LYS A 190 3.89 25.00 -6.06
N THR A 191 4.33 25.77 -5.06
CA THR A 191 5.76 26.01 -4.83
C THR A 191 6.53 24.73 -4.49
N TYR A 192 5.84 23.67 -4.04
CA TYR A 192 6.45 22.36 -3.76
C TYR A 192 7.20 21.79 -4.97
N GLU A 193 6.60 21.85 -6.17
CA GLU A 193 7.20 21.34 -7.41
C GLU A 193 8.56 22.00 -7.71
N SER A 194 8.69 23.28 -7.36
CA SER A 194 9.92 24.04 -7.63
C SER A 194 11.11 23.59 -6.78
N ILE A 195 10.88 22.89 -5.66
CA ILE A 195 11.94 22.41 -4.77
C ILE A 195 12.81 21.36 -5.46
N SER A 196 12.18 20.46 -6.22
CA SER A 196 12.84 19.34 -6.93
C SER A 196 12.86 19.52 -8.45
N ALA A 197 12.63 20.74 -8.94
CA ALA A 197 12.60 21.04 -10.37
C ALA A 197 13.88 20.58 -11.08
N GLY A 198 13.71 19.80 -12.15
CA GLY A 198 14.82 19.23 -12.93
C GLY A 198 15.47 17.97 -12.35
N LYS A 199 15.02 17.49 -11.19
CA LYS A 199 15.51 16.25 -10.55
C LYS A 199 14.53 15.07 -10.61
N TYR A 200 13.29 15.30 -11.04
CA TYR A 200 12.31 14.22 -11.23
C TYR A 200 12.76 13.25 -12.34
N ASN A 201 12.57 11.96 -12.09
CA ASN A 201 12.94 10.84 -12.96
C ASN A 201 11.73 9.90 -13.18
N PRO A 202 10.71 10.29 -13.96
CA PRO A 202 9.45 9.56 -14.11
C PRO A 202 9.60 8.14 -14.68
N THR A 203 10.69 7.83 -15.38
CA THR A 203 10.89 6.54 -16.06
C THR A 203 12.01 5.68 -15.50
N GLY A 204 12.92 6.26 -14.71
CA GLY A 204 14.12 5.56 -14.21
C GLY A 204 14.23 5.52 -12.70
N TRP A 205 13.21 5.95 -11.95
CA TRP A 205 13.21 5.94 -10.49
C TRP A 205 13.38 4.53 -9.90
N THR A 206 12.97 3.48 -10.62
CA THR A 206 13.11 2.07 -10.22
C THR A 206 14.56 1.59 -10.15
N ASP A 207 15.46 2.28 -10.85
CA ASP A 207 16.89 1.94 -10.90
C ASP A 207 17.73 2.82 -9.94
N VAL A 208 17.08 3.66 -9.12
CA VAL A 208 17.74 4.57 -8.18
C VAL A 208 17.69 3.98 -6.77
N GLU A 209 18.86 3.92 -6.13
CA GLU A 209 18.99 3.50 -4.74
C GLU A 209 18.47 4.57 -3.77
N TYR A 210 17.97 4.16 -2.61
CA TYR A 210 17.45 5.07 -1.58
C TYR A 210 18.44 6.18 -1.19
N ALA A 211 19.70 5.82 -0.92
CA ALA A 211 20.74 6.79 -0.58
C ALA A 211 20.99 7.84 -1.68
N GLU A 212 20.87 7.44 -2.96
CA GLU A 212 20.99 8.36 -4.09
C GLU A 212 19.78 9.31 -4.15
N ALA A 213 18.56 8.78 -4.08
CA ALA A 213 17.34 9.59 -4.07
C ALA A 213 17.32 10.59 -2.91
N GLN A 214 17.69 10.15 -1.70
CA GLN A 214 17.79 10.98 -0.51
C GLN A 214 18.84 12.07 -0.65
N SER A 215 19.99 11.76 -1.26
CA SER A 215 21.03 12.76 -1.54
C SER A 215 20.55 13.88 -2.49
N LEU A 216 19.49 13.64 -3.27
CA LEU A 216 18.87 14.62 -4.16
C LEU A 216 17.70 15.38 -3.52
N GLY A 217 17.29 14.98 -2.31
CA GLY A 217 16.18 15.57 -1.54
C GLY A 217 14.84 14.86 -1.73
N PHE A 218 14.84 13.57 -2.11
CA PHE A 218 13.64 12.73 -2.20
C PHE A 218 13.64 11.68 -1.09
N ILE A 219 12.52 11.51 -0.39
CA ILE A 219 12.46 10.61 0.78
C ILE A 219 12.57 9.12 0.39
N THR A 220 12.10 8.77 -0.80
CA THR A 220 12.21 7.46 -1.44
C THR A 220 12.62 7.61 -2.91
N PRO A 221 13.11 6.54 -3.58
CA PRO A 221 13.24 6.54 -5.03
C PRO A 221 11.92 6.82 -5.75
N TYR A 222 10.79 6.28 -5.26
CA TYR A 222 9.48 6.47 -5.90
C TYR A 222 9.03 7.93 -5.91
N ALA A 223 9.37 8.72 -4.89
CA ALA A 223 9.16 10.17 -4.87
C ALA A 223 9.81 10.91 -6.06
N MET A 224 10.81 10.33 -6.73
CA MET A 224 11.39 10.92 -7.94
C MET A 224 10.47 10.84 -9.16
N SER A 225 9.45 9.98 -9.13
CA SER A 225 8.59 9.73 -10.29
C SER A 225 7.75 10.94 -10.70
N GLY A 226 7.41 11.82 -9.75
CA GLY A 226 6.70 13.06 -10.02
C GLY A 226 6.43 13.87 -8.76
N LYS A 227 6.00 15.13 -8.94
CA LYS A 227 5.77 16.07 -7.84
C LYS A 227 4.66 15.65 -6.87
N ASP A 228 3.64 14.95 -7.37
CA ASP A 228 2.50 14.54 -6.56
C ASP A 228 2.91 13.33 -5.71
N GLU A 229 3.65 12.38 -6.30
CA GLU A 229 4.27 11.24 -5.61
C GLU A 229 5.26 11.70 -4.53
N ASP A 230 6.12 12.67 -4.88
CA ASP A 230 7.05 13.30 -3.94
C ASP A 230 6.36 13.92 -2.72
N PHE A 231 5.21 14.55 -2.94
CA PHE A 231 4.43 15.15 -1.87
C PHE A 231 3.79 14.09 -0.97
N VAL A 232 3.15 13.08 -1.54
CA VAL A 232 2.47 12.05 -0.75
C VAL A 232 3.44 11.12 -0.03
N GLU A 233 4.61 10.85 -0.62
CA GLU A 233 5.66 10.02 0.00
C GLU A 233 6.24 10.68 1.24
N MET A 234 6.36 12.01 1.25
CA MET A 234 6.73 12.74 2.48
C MET A 234 5.72 12.51 3.60
N ILE A 235 4.43 12.47 3.29
CA ILE A 235 3.38 12.21 4.29
C ILE A 235 3.43 10.76 4.74
N SER A 236 3.34 9.83 3.80
CA SER A 236 3.13 8.40 4.07
C SER A 236 4.32 7.77 4.78
N VAL A 237 5.56 8.08 4.36
CA VAL A 237 6.76 7.52 4.97
C VAL A 237 6.96 8.08 6.38
N ILE A 238 6.82 9.39 6.58
CA ILE A 238 6.97 9.97 7.93
C ILE A 238 5.87 9.46 8.88
N MET A 239 4.63 9.27 8.38
CA MET A 239 3.54 8.69 9.16
C MET A 239 3.88 7.29 9.68
N VAL A 240 4.43 6.45 8.81
CA VAL A 240 4.67 5.01 9.09
C VAL A 240 5.95 4.76 9.88
N TYR A 241 7.00 5.53 9.63
CA TYR A 241 8.31 5.33 10.25
C TYR A 241 8.59 6.30 11.41
N GLY A 242 7.83 7.39 11.50
CA GLY A 242 7.86 8.31 12.62
C GLY A 242 8.89 9.44 12.48
N ARG A 243 8.76 10.42 13.38
CA ARG A 243 9.61 11.62 13.43
C ARG A 243 11.08 11.29 13.63
N GLU A 244 11.40 10.41 14.57
CA GLU A 244 12.78 10.06 14.90
C GLU A 244 13.51 9.42 13.71
N TRP A 245 12.82 8.55 12.97
CA TRP A 245 13.37 7.95 11.76
C TRP A 245 13.66 9.00 10.69
N TYR A 246 12.73 9.93 10.46
CA TYR A 246 12.91 11.00 9.47
C TYR A 246 14.10 11.90 9.81
N ASP A 247 14.21 12.32 11.08
CA ASP A 247 15.33 13.14 11.55
C ASP A 247 16.68 12.42 11.40
N ASP A 248 16.74 11.12 11.70
CA ASP A 248 17.95 10.30 11.52
C ASP A 248 18.32 10.15 10.03
N MET A 249 17.34 9.94 9.14
CA MET A 249 17.56 9.90 7.69
C MET A 249 18.13 11.23 7.18
N VAL A 250 17.53 12.36 7.56
CA VAL A 250 18.03 13.69 7.18
C VAL A 250 19.45 13.91 7.74
N GLN A 251 19.69 13.52 8.99
CA GLN A 251 21.00 13.63 9.64
C GLN A 251 22.08 12.83 8.90
N LYS A 252 21.80 11.55 8.58
CA LYS A 252 22.73 10.67 7.84
C LYS A 252 22.99 11.17 6.42
N THR A 253 21.97 11.69 5.76
CA THR A 253 22.05 12.16 4.37
C THR A 253 22.77 13.50 4.25
N CYS A 254 22.51 14.42 5.17
CA CYS A 254 22.90 15.81 5.03
C CYS A 254 24.14 16.19 5.82
N PHE A 255 24.49 15.45 6.88
CA PHE A 255 25.56 15.83 7.80
C PHE A 255 26.66 14.78 7.88
N GLN A 256 27.90 15.26 8.02
CA GLN A 256 29.07 14.43 8.32
C GLN A 256 29.87 15.06 9.45
N ASN A 257 30.14 14.30 10.51
CA ASN A 257 30.85 14.79 11.72
C ASN A 257 30.23 16.09 12.30
N GLY A 258 28.90 16.20 12.29
CA GLY A 258 28.15 17.35 12.81
C GLY A 258 28.17 18.59 11.90
N LYS A 259 28.71 18.49 10.69
CA LYS A 259 28.71 19.58 9.70
C LYS A 259 27.77 19.27 8.56
N LEU A 260 26.98 20.26 8.13
CA LEU A 260 26.17 20.17 6.94
C LEU A 260 27.09 20.05 5.71
N VAL A 261 26.96 18.94 4.97
CA VAL A 261 27.76 18.63 3.77
C VAL A 261 26.92 18.54 2.51
N ASN A 262 25.61 18.29 2.63
CA ASN A 262 24.65 18.31 1.53
C ASN A 262 23.56 19.35 1.78
N GLU A 263 23.90 20.62 1.56
CA GLU A 263 22.98 21.76 1.74
C GLU A 263 21.74 21.66 0.84
N THR A 264 21.89 21.07 -0.36
CA THR A 264 20.80 20.96 -1.33
C THR A 264 19.72 19.97 -0.88
N ALA A 265 20.10 18.78 -0.39
CA ALA A 265 19.14 17.83 0.16
C ALA A 265 18.49 18.40 1.44
N TYR A 266 19.29 19.04 2.30
CA TYR A 266 18.78 19.62 3.54
C TYR A 266 17.74 20.73 3.30
N ASP A 267 18.01 21.66 2.38
CA ASP A 267 17.03 22.69 1.98
C ASP A 267 15.77 22.05 1.41
N ALA A 268 15.91 21.04 0.55
CA ALA A 268 14.77 20.35 -0.03
C ALA A 268 13.89 19.68 1.03
N PHE A 269 14.47 18.88 1.92
CA PHE A 269 13.74 18.22 3.00
C PHE A 269 13.05 19.21 3.93
N THR A 270 13.77 20.24 4.38
CA THR A 270 13.22 21.29 5.26
C THR A 270 12.01 21.98 4.64
N ARG A 271 12.11 22.37 3.36
CA ARG A 271 11.03 23.08 2.67
C ARG A 271 9.84 22.17 2.36
N LYS A 272 10.10 20.92 1.97
CA LYS A 272 9.05 19.93 1.71
C LYS A 272 8.28 19.60 2.99
N GLU A 273 8.99 19.32 4.07
CA GLU A 273 8.40 19.04 5.38
C GLU A 273 7.53 20.22 5.84
N ALA A 274 8.03 21.46 5.74
CA ALA A 274 7.26 22.64 6.13
C ALA A 274 5.94 22.75 5.33
N ILE A 275 5.98 22.53 4.01
CA ILE A 275 4.76 22.55 3.18
C ILE A 275 3.79 21.43 3.58
N VAL A 276 4.29 20.22 3.83
CA VAL A 276 3.45 19.10 4.27
C VAL A 276 2.75 19.40 5.60
N VAL A 277 3.51 19.87 6.59
CA VAL A 277 2.99 20.24 7.92
C VAL A 277 1.95 21.35 7.81
N ASP A 278 2.27 22.43 7.08
CA ASP A 278 1.35 23.55 6.88
C ASP A 278 0.10 23.15 6.11
N TYR A 279 0.24 22.31 5.08
CA TYR A 279 -0.89 21.81 4.31
C TYR A 279 -1.84 20.99 5.18
N LEU A 280 -1.33 19.97 5.88
CA LEU A 280 -2.16 19.10 6.72
C LEU A 280 -2.88 19.90 7.81
N LYS A 281 -2.18 20.83 8.46
CA LYS A 281 -2.76 21.66 9.52
C LYS A 281 -3.79 22.66 8.99
N ASN A 282 -3.43 23.44 7.97
CA ASN A 282 -4.26 24.58 7.54
C ASN A 282 -5.42 24.16 6.63
N VAL A 283 -5.27 23.08 5.87
CA VAL A 283 -6.32 22.60 4.95
C VAL A 283 -7.22 21.58 5.63
N TRP A 284 -6.64 20.65 6.39
CA TRP A 284 -7.38 19.50 6.94
C TRP A 284 -7.54 19.53 8.46
N GLY A 285 -6.92 20.47 9.15
CA GLY A 285 -6.91 20.51 10.62
C GLY A 285 -6.08 19.39 11.25
N ILE A 286 -5.30 18.65 10.47
CA ILE A 286 -4.48 17.55 10.95
C ILE A 286 -3.16 18.11 11.46
N LYS A 287 -2.95 18.02 12.77
CA LYS A 287 -1.64 18.32 13.37
C LYS A 287 -0.69 17.15 13.10
N PHE A 288 0.37 17.42 12.32
CA PHE A 288 1.28 16.35 11.88
C PHE A 288 2.20 15.85 13.00
N TYR A 289 2.91 16.76 13.65
CA TYR A 289 3.83 16.47 14.75
C TYR A 289 3.32 16.99 16.10
N ASP A 290 3.91 16.45 17.17
CA ASP A 290 3.69 16.93 18.53
C ASP A 290 4.10 18.40 18.67
N ASP A 291 3.35 19.14 19.49
CA ASP A 291 3.66 20.50 19.89
C ASP A 291 3.28 20.75 21.36
N ALA A 292 3.36 22.00 21.80
CA ALA A 292 3.01 22.36 23.18
C ALA A 292 1.54 22.11 23.53
N GLU A 293 0.66 21.95 22.53
CA GLU A 293 -0.78 21.71 22.71
C GLU A 293 -1.11 20.21 22.73
N GLY A 294 -0.15 19.34 22.44
CA GLY A 294 -0.24 17.89 22.61
C GLY A 294 0.30 17.10 21.42
N GLU A 295 -0.06 15.83 21.36
CA GLU A 295 0.43 14.88 20.35
C GLU A 295 -0.17 15.15 18.96
N GLY A 296 0.63 14.94 17.91
CA GLY A 296 0.23 14.93 16.51
C GLY A 296 -0.09 13.53 16.00
N ILE A 297 -0.61 13.46 14.78
CA ILE A 297 -1.04 12.20 14.17
C ILE A 297 0.10 11.19 13.99
N VAL A 298 1.32 11.65 13.71
CA VAL A 298 2.48 10.76 13.57
C VAL A 298 2.69 9.95 14.86
N THR A 299 2.56 10.58 16.02
CA THR A 299 2.65 9.90 17.32
C THR A 299 1.53 8.89 17.51
N TYR A 300 0.28 9.25 17.19
CA TYR A 300 -0.85 8.32 17.29
C TYR A 300 -0.68 7.09 16.40
N VAL A 301 -0.16 7.27 15.19
CA VAL A 301 0.15 6.16 14.28
C VAL A 301 1.26 5.28 14.85
N GLN A 302 2.35 5.87 15.35
CA GLN A 302 3.45 5.09 15.94
C GLN A 302 3.01 4.30 17.17
N GLU A 303 2.19 4.88 18.06
CA GLU A 303 1.57 4.16 19.18
C GLU A 303 0.74 2.96 18.72
N ALA A 304 -0.09 3.16 17.70
CA ALA A 304 -0.94 2.12 17.15
C ALA A 304 -0.13 0.99 16.52
N ILE A 305 0.91 1.31 15.74
CA ILE A 305 1.81 0.31 15.16
C ILE A 305 2.51 -0.47 16.27
N ASN A 306 3.09 0.20 17.27
CA ASN A 306 3.81 -0.47 18.36
C ASN A 306 2.90 -1.42 19.14
N LYS A 307 1.64 -1.03 19.39
CA LYS A 307 0.62 -1.88 20.00
C LYS A 307 0.37 -3.15 19.16
N GLN A 308 0.29 -3.04 17.84
CA GLN A 308 0.09 -4.20 16.95
C GLN A 308 1.32 -5.13 16.92
N LEU A 309 2.52 -4.56 17.06
CA LEU A 309 3.78 -5.30 17.13
C LEU A 309 4.09 -5.88 18.53
N GLY A 310 3.28 -5.56 19.54
CA GLY A 310 3.50 -5.99 20.92
C GLY A 310 4.72 -5.33 21.58
N LYS A 311 5.05 -4.10 21.18
CA LYS A 311 6.15 -3.28 21.72
C LYS A 311 5.67 -2.26 22.73
#